data_AF-A0A935ZWH9-F1
#
_entry.id   AF-A0A935ZWH9-F1
#
_cell.length_a   1.000
_cell.length_b   1.000
_cell.length_c   1.000
_cell.angle_alpha   90.00
_cell.angle_beta   90.00
_cell.angle_gamma   90.00
#
_symmetry.space_group_name_H-M   'P 1'
#
loop_
_entity.id
_entity.type
_entity.pdbx_description
1 polymer ?
#
loop_
_entity_poly.entity_id
_entity_poly.type
_entity_poly.pdbx_seq_one_letter_code
_entity_poly.pdbx_strand_id
1 'polypeptide(L)'
;MTTSSSNSTAAKNLVAKLVAEASALDPRAFAMPVPLHVLLGEAVDVARFVEHYWKREAGGKNGAAARPGLEDAGGKHLARSIGTEILQLQALVQQAQTAYLLAVPPPDDQVVQRASFVVDELSAALEWVFDDGVEDERVAKLQAVVDAHRDEPDSEDALAGELADYGALAAEYADVLGEVGGFDHDLIAEAPKLVAALRERSAGRIAGHADEGARQLERRNRLTMLLMAKISRVRAAARYVFREHDDIVRQVTSAYERRRRSAARRRAAANAGSTPTTATDTTTTDPAATPS
;
A
#
# COMPACT_ATOMS: atom_id res chain seq x y z
N MET A 1 -45.91 -4.62 -14.77
CA MET A 1 -45.20 -4.84 -13.49
C MET A 1 -44.23 -6.05 -13.51
N THR A 2 -43.75 -6.54 -14.67
CA THR A 2 -42.92 -7.77 -14.77
C THR A 2 -41.42 -7.53 -15.02
N THR A 3 -40.98 -6.30 -15.28
CA THR A 3 -39.58 -5.97 -15.64
C THR A 3 -38.62 -5.97 -14.45
N SER A 4 -39.11 -5.72 -13.23
CA SER A 4 -38.25 -5.59 -12.04
C SER A 4 -37.66 -6.92 -11.56
N SER A 5 -38.36 -8.04 -11.78
CA SER A 5 -37.90 -9.37 -11.35
C SER A 5 -36.82 -9.94 -12.27
N SER A 6 -36.91 -9.68 -13.58
CA SER A 6 -35.94 -10.17 -14.58
C SER A 6 -34.57 -9.51 -14.46
N ASN A 7 -34.53 -8.18 -14.21
CA ASN A 7 -33.26 -7.45 -14.03
C ASN A 7 -32.50 -7.87 -12.76
N SER A 8 -33.22 -8.20 -11.68
CA SER A 8 -32.62 -8.67 -10.43
C SER A 8 -31.92 -10.02 -10.60
N THR A 9 -32.54 -10.95 -11.34
CA THR A 9 -31.96 -12.28 -11.62
C THR A 9 -30.72 -12.20 -12.50
N ALA A 10 -30.73 -11.37 -13.55
CA ALA A 10 -29.57 -11.20 -14.42
C ALA A 10 -28.36 -10.61 -13.67
N ALA A 11 -28.57 -9.61 -12.80
CA ALA A 11 -27.52 -9.04 -11.97
C ALA A 11 -26.92 -10.06 -11.00
N LYS A 12 -27.77 -10.88 -10.34
CA LYS A 12 -27.32 -11.96 -9.45
C LYS A 12 -26.48 -13.00 -10.18
N ASN A 13 -26.91 -13.42 -11.36
CA ASN A 13 -26.17 -14.39 -12.17
C ASN A 13 -24.81 -13.84 -12.60
N LEU A 14 -24.75 -12.55 -12.95
CA LEU A 14 -23.49 -11.89 -13.29
C LEU A 14 -22.53 -11.85 -12.09
N VAL A 15 -23.02 -11.46 -10.90
CA VAL A 15 -22.22 -11.47 -9.68
C VAL A 15 -21.70 -12.87 -9.36
N ALA A 16 -22.55 -13.90 -9.43
CA ALA A 16 -22.16 -15.28 -9.19
C ALA A 16 -21.06 -15.75 -10.16
N LYS A 17 -21.20 -15.43 -11.45
CA LYS A 17 -20.18 -15.69 -12.47
C LYS A 17 -18.85 -15.00 -12.13
N LEU A 18 -18.87 -13.71 -11.78
CA LEU A 18 -17.67 -12.95 -11.47
C LEU A 18 -16.95 -13.47 -10.21
N VAL A 19 -17.72 -13.86 -9.20
CA VAL A 19 -17.17 -14.49 -7.98
C VAL A 19 -16.53 -15.83 -8.33
N ALA A 20 -17.16 -16.66 -9.17
CA ALA A 20 -16.58 -17.92 -9.61
C ALA A 20 -15.29 -17.72 -10.43
N GLU A 21 -15.26 -16.75 -11.36
CA GLU A 21 -14.06 -16.37 -12.12
C GLU A 21 -12.92 -15.91 -11.19
N ALA A 22 -13.24 -15.10 -10.18
CA ALA A 22 -12.24 -14.60 -9.23
C ALA A 22 -11.69 -15.71 -8.32
N SER A 23 -12.55 -16.61 -7.84
CA SER A 23 -12.16 -17.74 -6.98
C SER A 23 -11.18 -18.71 -7.64
N ALA A 24 -11.17 -18.78 -8.98
CA ALA A 24 -10.23 -19.60 -9.73
C ALA A 24 -8.81 -19.00 -9.82
N LEU A 25 -8.60 -17.76 -9.38
CA LEU A 25 -7.30 -17.09 -9.40
C LEU A 25 -6.46 -17.46 -8.18
N ASP A 26 -5.16 -17.67 -8.39
CA ASP A 26 -4.19 -17.86 -7.31
C ASP A 26 -3.96 -16.54 -6.57
N PRO A 27 -4.34 -16.42 -5.28
CA PRO A 27 -4.16 -15.19 -4.51
C PRO A 27 -2.68 -14.85 -4.27
N ARG A 28 -1.75 -15.80 -4.40
CA ARG A 28 -0.30 -15.56 -4.23
C ARG A 28 0.30 -14.76 -5.38
N ALA A 29 -0.36 -14.78 -6.55
CA ALA A 29 0.04 -13.97 -7.71
C ALA A 29 -0.45 -12.51 -7.61
N PHE A 30 -1.08 -12.12 -6.49
CA PHE A 30 -1.59 -10.77 -6.32
C PHE A 30 -0.46 -9.74 -6.22
N ALA A 31 -0.50 -8.76 -7.11
CA ALA A 31 0.31 -7.56 -7.03
C ALA A 31 -0.55 -6.36 -7.46
N MET A 32 -0.59 -5.30 -6.64
CA MET A 32 -1.34 -4.07 -6.94
C MET A 32 -0.35 -2.95 -7.30
N PRO A 33 -0.27 -2.53 -8.58
CA PRO A 33 0.70 -1.52 -9.03
C PRO A 33 0.31 -0.09 -8.64
N VAL A 34 -0.94 0.13 -8.21
CA VAL A 34 -1.51 1.43 -7.83
C VAL A 34 -2.31 1.27 -6.54
N PRO A 35 -2.53 2.34 -5.75
CA PRO A 35 -3.38 2.28 -4.56
C PRO A 35 -4.83 1.85 -4.90
N LEU A 36 -5.49 1.15 -3.97
CA LEU A 36 -6.83 0.58 -4.20
C LEU A 36 -7.87 1.63 -4.62
N HIS A 37 -7.92 2.79 -3.94
CA HIS A 37 -8.86 3.86 -4.29
C HIS A 37 -8.64 4.42 -5.70
N VAL A 38 -7.38 4.46 -6.18
CA VAL A 38 -7.06 4.86 -7.55
C VAL A 38 -7.59 3.83 -8.53
N LEU A 39 -7.37 2.54 -8.28
CA LEU A 39 -7.88 1.47 -9.13
C LEU A 39 -9.42 1.49 -9.22
N LEU A 40 -10.10 1.70 -8.10
CA LEU A 40 -11.57 1.77 -8.06
C LEU A 40 -12.10 2.99 -8.83
N GLY A 41 -11.42 4.14 -8.75
CA GLY A 41 -11.73 5.30 -9.58
C GLY A 41 -11.53 5.01 -11.07
N GLU A 42 -10.39 4.43 -11.43
CA GLU A 42 -10.08 4.06 -12.82
C GLU A 42 -11.07 3.03 -13.39
N ALA A 43 -11.60 2.11 -12.58
CA ALA A 43 -12.63 1.17 -13.00
C ALA A 43 -13.89 1.89 -13.50
N VAL A 44 -14.32 2.95 -12.80
CA VAL A 44 -15.48 3.77 -13.19
C VAL A 44 -15.21 4.50 -14.51
N ASP A 45 -14.03 5.10 -14.64
CA ASP A 45 -13.64 5.82 -15.87
C ASP A 45 -13.57 4.87 -17.07
N VAL A 46 -13.00 3.67 -16.89
CA VAL A 46 -12.93 2.65 -17.95
C VAL A 46 -14.32 2.13 -18.32
N ALA A 47 -15.21 1.93 -17.36
CA ALA A 47 -16.59 1.53 -17.66
C ALA A 47 -17.35 2.62 -18.43
N ARG A 48 -17.18 3.90 -18.06
CA ARG A 48 -17.73 5.04 -18.80
C ARG A 48 -17.16 5.14 -20.21
N PHE A 49 -15.85 4.91 -20.36
CA PHE A 49 -15.19 4.84 -21.66
C PHE A 49 -15.80 3.75 -22.55
N VAL A 50 -16.03 2.55 -22.00
CA VAL A 50 -16.69 1.45 -22.73
C VAL A 50 -18.08 1.86 -23.19
N GLU A 51 -18.86 2.52 -22.34
CA GLU A 51 -20.22 2.94 -22.70
C GLU A 51 -20.21 4.00 -23.80
N HIS A 52 -19.34 5.00 -23.67
CA HIS A 52 -19.24 6.10 -24.62
C HIS A 52 -18.69 5.66 -25.99
N TYR A 53 -17.72 4.75 -26.01
CA TYR A 53 -16.97 4.40 -27.22
C TYR A 53 -17.27 3.01 -27.80
N TRP A 54 -18.39 2.40 -27.41
CA TRP A 54 -18.72 1.07 -27.91
C TRP A 54 -19.05 1.02 -29.39
N LYS A 55 -20.01 1.84 -29.82
CA LYS A 55 -20.50 1.84 -31.19
C LYS A 55 -19.60 2.66 -32.09
N ARG A 56 -19.51 2.23 -33.34
CA ARG A 56 -18.94 3.04 -34.41
C ARG A 56 -19.76 4.32 -34.60
N GLU A 57 -19.08 5.43 -34.84
CA GLU A 57 -19.70 6.67 -35.29
C GLU A 57 -19.41 6.86 -36.77
N ALA A 58 -20.47 6.88 -37.58
CA ALA A 58 -20.36 7.25 -38.98
C ALA A 58 -20.02 8.75 -39.07
N GLY A 59 -19.13 9.10 -40.00
CA GLY A 59 -18.79 10.50 -40.25
C GLY A 59 -20.05 11.30 -40.59
N GLY A 60 -20.25 12.42 -39.90
CA GLY A 60 -21.45 13.24 -40.04
C GLY A 60 -21.40 14.16 -41.25
N LYS A 61 -22.55 14.66 -41.69
CA LYS A 61 -22.69 15.69 -42.75
C LYS A 61 -21.92 17.00 -42.45
N ASN A 62 -21.54 17.22 -41.19
CA ASN A 62 -20.81 18.40 -40.71
C ASN A 62 -19.28 18.21 -40.68
N GLY A 63 -18.73 17.26 -41.44
CA GLY A 63 -17.29 17.01 -41.48
C GLY A 63 -16.73 16.31 -40.24
N ALA A 64 -17.59 15.75 -39.37
CA ALA A 64 -17.14 14.90 -38.28
C ALA A 64 -16.48 13.64 -38.86
N ALA A 65 -15.22 13.39 -38.50
CA ALA A 65 -14.49 12.22 -38.96
C ALA A 65 -15.19 10.94 -38.49
N ALA A 66 -15.27 9.94 -39.37
CA ALA A 66 -15.72 8.61 -38.97
C ALA A 66 -14.77 8.06 -37.90
N ARG A 67 -15.33 7.40 -36.89
CA ARG A 67 -14.59 6.89 -35.74
C ARG A 67 -14.98 5.45 -35.46
N PRO A 68 -14.01 4.52 -35.29
CA PRO A 68 -14.31 3.13 -34.99
C PRO A 68 -14.99 2.98 -33.62
N GLY A 69 -15.52 1.79 -33.33
CA GLY A 69 -16.14 1.47 -32.04
C GLY A 69 -15.45 0.27 -31.38
N LEU A 70 -15.49 0.17 -30.05
CA LEU A 70 -14.96 -1.02 -29.36
C LEU A 70 -15.61 -2.34 -29.82
N GLU A 71 -16.81 -2.30 -30.40
CA GLU A 71 -17.43 -3.45 -31.06
C GLU A 71 -16.56 -4.06 -32.18
N ASP A 72 -15.71 -3.26 -32.81
CA ASP A 72 -14.76 -3.69 -33.84
C ASP A 72 -13.63 -4.56 -33.27
N ALA A 73 -13.44 -4.63 -31.95
CA ALA A 73 -12.51 -5.57 -31.32
C ALA A 73 -12.98 -7.04 -31.43
N GLY A 74 -14.25 -7.25 -31.79
CA GLY A 74 -14.87 -8.57 -31.96
C GLY A 74 -15.32 -9.20 -30.64
N GLY A 75 -16.53 -9.80 -30.67
CA GLY A 75 -17.19 -10.34 -29.47
C GLY A 75 -16.44 -11.48 -28.76
N LYS A 76 -15.51 -12.16 -29.45
CA LYS A 76 -14.60 -13.14 -28.83
C LYS A 76 -13.54 -12.50 -27.93
N HIS A 77 -13.12 -11.27 -28.25
CA HIS A 77 -12.05 -10.56 -27.54
C HIS A 77 -12.60 -9.58 -26.52
N LEU A 78 -13.74 -8.93 -26.79
CA LEU A 78 -14.36 -7.97 -25.88
C LEU A 78 -15.88 -8.10 -25.93
N ALA A 79 -16.49 -8.52 -24.83
CA ALA A 79 -17.95 -8.61 -24.71
C ALA A 79 -18.58 -7.24 -24.44
N ARG A 80 -19.81 -6.99 -24.93
CA ARG A 80 -20.58 -5.77 -24.64
C ARG A 80 -20.78 -5.55 -23.14
N SER A 81 -20.86 -6.64 -22.36
CA SER A 81 -21.04 -6.61 -20.91
C SER A 81 -19.81 -6.14 -20.13
N ILE A 82 -18.64 -5.95 -20.77
CA ILE A 82 -17.37 -5.71 -20.04
C ILE A 82 -17.42 -4.47 -19.15
N GLY A 83 -18.10 -3.40 -19.56
CA GLY A 83 -18.29 -2.20 -18.74
C GLY A 83 -19.11 -2.49 -17.48
N THR A 84 -20.22 -3.23 -17.63
CA THR A 84 -21.04 -3.68 -16.51
C THR A 84 -20.30 -4.64 -15.59
N GLU A 85 -19.51 -5.57 -16.14
CA GLU A 85 -18.65 -6.48 -15.37
C GLU A 85 -17.64 -5.71 -14.51
N ILE A 86 -16.99 -4.69 -15.07
CA ILE A 86 -16.04 -3.83 -14.35
C ILE A 86 -16.72 -3.09 -13.19
N LEU A 87 -17.92 -2.53 -13.39
CA LEU A 87 -18.66 -1.84 -12.32
C LEU A 87 -19.11 -2.81 -11.21
N GLN A 88 -19.56 -4.02 -11.56
CA GLN A 88 -19.91 -5.04 -10.56
C GLN A 88 -18.67 -5.50 -9.78
N LEU A 89 -17.54 -5.71 -10.45
CA LEU A 89 -16.28 -6.04 -9.78
C LEU A 89 -15.81 -4.91 -8.85
N GLN A 90 -15.92 -3.65 -9.28
CA GLN A 90 -15.62 -2.48 -8.44
C GLN A 90 -16.44 -2.51 -7.14
N ALA A 91 -17.76 -2.76 -7.24
CA ALA A 91 -18.62 -2.87 -6.07
C ALA A 91 -18.25 -4.06 -5.17
N LEU A 92 -17.96 -5.23 -5.75
CA LEU A 92 -17.54 -6.43 -5.00
C LEU A 92 -16.20 -6.23 -4.28
N VAL A 93 -15.23 -5.55 -4.92
CA VAL A 93 -13.96 -5.20 -4.28
C VAL A 93 -14.17 -4.26 -3.11
N GLN A 94 -15.03 -3.24 -3.26
CA GLN A 94 -15.38 -2.31 -2.17
C GLN A 94 -16.06 -3.05 -1.00
N GLN A 95 -16.98 -3.96 -1.30
CA GLN A 95 -17.65 -4.79 -0.29
C GLN A 95 -16.64 -5.67 0.47
N ALA A 96 -15.75 -6.37 -0.23
CA ALA A 96 -14.73 -7.20 0.39
C ALA A 96 -13.73 -6.38 1.24
N GLN A 97 -13.32 -5.19 0.77
CA GLN A 97 -12.48 -4.28 1.55
C GLN A 97 -13.20 -3.78 2.81
N THR A 98 -14.49 -3.46 2.72
CA THR A 98 -15.28 -3.03 3.87
C THR A 98 -15.42 -4.17 4.88
N ALA A 99 -15.73 -5.38 4.41
CA ALA A 99 -15.82 -6.57 5.26
C ALA A 99 -14.48 -6.88 5.95
N TYR A 100 -13.37 -6.75 5.23
CA TYR A 100 -12.02 -6.88 5.79
C TYR A 100 -11.77 -5.86 6.91
N LEU A 101 -12.06 -4.57 6.67
CA LEU A 101 -11.85 -3.53 7.68
C LEU A 101 -12.73 -3.71 8.92
N LEU A 102 -13.93 -4.28 8.77
CA LEU A 102 -14.81 -4.60 9.90
C LEU A 102 -14.38 -5.88 10.65
N ALA A 103 -13.68 -6.79 9.99
CA ALA A 103 -13.20 -8.04 10.57
C ALA A 103 -11.85 -7.89 11.27
N VAL A 104 -11.07 -6.86 10.92
CA VAL A 104 -9.82 -6.51 11.60
C VAL A 104 -10.15 -5.53 12.73
N PRO A 105 -9.79 -5.84 13.99
CA PRO A 105 -10.02 -4.92 15.10
C PRO A 105 -9.23 -3.63 14.82
N PRO A 106 -9.79 -2.45 15.14
CA PRO A 106 -9.02 -1.22 15.09
C PRO A 106 -7.79 -1.38 16.01
N PRO A 107 -6.66 -0.73 15.71
CA PRO A 107 -5.58 -0.66 16.67
C PRO A 107 -6.15 -0.04 17.96
N ASP A 108 -6.10 -0.78 19.06
CA ASP A 108 -6.40 -0.24 20.38
C ASP A 108 -5.16 0.52 20.85
N ASP A 109 -5.07 1.75 20.38
CA ASP A 109 -3.91 2.62 20.53
C ASP A 109 -3.55 2.87 22.00
N GLN A 110 -4.48 2.72 22.96
CA GLN A 110 -4.23 3.09 24.35
C GLN A 110 -3.21 2.18 25.06
N VAL A 111 -3.28 0.85 24.86
CA VAL A 111 -2.33 -0.08 25.48
C VAL A 111 -0.94 0.06 24.84
N VAL A 112 -0.88 0.26 23.52
CA VAL A 112 0.38 0.47 22.79
C VAL A 112 1.02 1.80 23.20
N GLN A 113 0.24 2.89 23.23
CA GLN A 113 0.71 4.21 23.67
C GLN A 113 1.18 4.18 25.12
N ARG A 114 0.44 3.51 26.01
CA ARG A 114 0.85 3.37 27.41
C ARG A 114 2.15 2.57 27.53
N ALA A 115 2.28 1.46 26.82
CA ALA A 115 3.50 0.66 26.82
C ALA A 115 4.71 1.43 26.29
N SER A 116 4.56 2.16 25.18
CA SER A 116 5.62 3.03 24.65
C SER A 116 6.03 4.10 25.66
N PHE A 117 5.06 4.76 26.30
CA PHE A 117 5.33 5.72 27.37
C PHE A 117 6.12 5.07 28.53
N VAL A 118 5.76 3.85 28.95
CA VAL A 118 6.49 3.17 30.03
C VAL A 118 7.91 2.80 29.59
N VAL A 119 8.12 2.34 28.36
CA VAL A 119 9.48 2.09 27.83
C VAL A 119 10.31 3.37 27.85
N ASP A 120 9.77 4.49 27.37
CA ASP A 120 10.46 5.79 27.34
C ASP A 120 10.85 6.25 28.74
N GLU A 121 9.94 6.14 29.72
CA GLU A 121 10.22 6.55 31.11
C GLU A 121 11.24 5.64 31.80
N LEU A 122 11.13 4.31 31.62
CA LEU A 122 12.07 3.35 32.20
C LEU A 122 13.47 3.49 31.60
N SER A 123 13.57 3.62 30.28
CA SER A 123 14.85 3.81 29.59
C SER A 123 15.51 5.12 30.01
N ALA A 124 14.78 6.24 30.00
CA ALA A 124 15.31 7.55 30.40
C ALA A 124 15.78 7.56 31.86
N ALA A 125 15.03 6.93 32.77
CA ALA A 125 15.43 6.86 34.18
C ALA A 125 16.68 5.98 34.39
N LEU A 126 16.78 4.84 33.69
CA LEU A 126 17.96 3.97 33.72
C LEU A 126 19.19 4.64 33.11
N GLU A 127 19.05 5.32 31.96
CA GLU A 127 20.10 6.12 31.35
C GLU A 127 20.61 7.20 32.31
N TRP A 128 19.70 7.95 32.93
CA TRP A 128 20.07 8.99 33.89
C TRP A 128 20.84 8.45 35.11
N VAL A 129 20.40 7.32 35.67
CA VAL A 129 21.03 6.73 36.86
C VAL A 129 22.37 6.08 36.54
N PHE A 130 22.54 5.54 35.34
CA PHE A 130 23.77 4.83 34.96
C PHE A 130 24.80 5.75 34.29
N ASP A 131 24.40 6.90 33.75
CA ASP A 131 25.33 7.92 33.23
C ASP A 131 25.91 8.79 34.37
N ASP A 132 26.62 8.16 35.31
CA ASP A 132 27.36 8.82 36.39
C ASP A 132 28.81 9.18 35.99
N GLY A 133 29.15 9.00 34.71
CA GLY A 133 30.48 9.22 34.16
C GLY A 133 31.48 8.08 34.40
N VAL A 134 31.03 6.94 34.94
CA VAL A 134 31.84 5.73 35.13
C VAL A 134 31.30 4.60 34.24
N GLU A 135 32.15 4.10 33.33
CA GLU A 135 31.82 2.89 32.57
C GLU A 135 31.90 1.66 33.47
N ASP A 136 30.75 1.15 33.91
CA ASP A 136 30.63 -0.02 34.78
C ASP A 136 29.65 -1.08 34.25
N GLU A 137 29.41 -2.13 35.05
CA GLU A 137 28.52 -3.22 34.68
C GLU A 137 27.07 -2.77 34.43
N ARG A 138 26.62 -1.68 35.07
CA ARG A 138 25.26 -1.15 34.90
C ARG A 138 25.09 -0.54 33.52
N VAL A 139 26.08 0.24 33.09
CA VAL A 139 26.15 0.79 31.72
C VAL A 139 26.19 -0.33 30.69
N ALA A 140 26.98 -1.38 30.92
CA ALA A 140 27.05 -2.54 30.03
C ALA A 140 25.72 -3.30 29.91
N LYS A 141 24.99 -3.47 31.02
CA LYS A 141 23.65 -4.11 31.04
C LYS A 141 22.62 -3.29 30.28
N LEU A 142 22.59 -1.97 30.48
CA LEU A 142 21.69 -1.08 29.74
C LEU A 142 22.01 -1.08 28.24
N GLN A 143 23.29 -1.00 27.87
CA GLN A 143 23.71 -1.07 26.47
C GLN A 143 23.31 -2.39 25.81
N ALA A 144 23.33 -3.51 26.55
CA ALA A 144 22.88 -4.80 26.04
C ALA A 144 21.37 -4.81 25.74
N VAL A 145 20.53 -4.16 26.55
CA VAL A 145 19.09 -3.99 26.27
C VAL A 145 18.89 -3.09 25.05
N VAL A 146 19.58 -1.95 24.97
CA VAL A 146 19.52 -1.05 23.81
C VAL A 146 19.91 -1.77 22.51
N ASP A 147 21.00 -2.55 22.54
CA ASP A 147 21.48 -3.30 21.38
C ASP A 147 20.50 -4.41 20.95
N ALA A 148 19.80 -5.04 21.89
CA ALA A 148 18.82 -6.09 21.61
C ALA A 148 17.62 -5.57 20.79
N HIS A 149 17.19 -4.33 21.03
CA HIS A 149 15.99 -3.76 20.41
C HIS A 149 16.26 -2.77 19.25
N ARG A 150 17.52 -2.43 18.96
CA ARG A 150 17.89 -1.42 17.94
C ARG A 150 17.28 -1.64 16.55
N ASP A 151 17.21 -2.88 16.10
CA ASP A 151 16.79 -3.26 14.75
C ASP A 151 15.45 -4.03 14.72
N GLU A 152 14.68 -3.99 15.81
CA GLU A 152 13.42 -4.71 15.89
C GLU A 152 12.30 -4.05 15.05
N PRO A 153 11.41 -4.86 14.44
CA PRO A 153 10.29 -4.32 13.69
C PRO A 153 9.26 -3.68 14.63
N ASP A 154 8.73 -2.52 14.22
CA ASP A 154 7.63 -1.82 14.91
C ASP A 154 6.37 -2.70 14.98
N SER A 155 6.24 -3.44 16.09
CA SER A 155 5.22 -4.45 16.31
C SER A 155 4.91 -4.60 17.80
N GLU A 156 3.69 -5.03 18.14
CA GLU A 156 3.28 -5.20 19.55
C GLU A 156 4.08 -6.30 20.28
N ASP A 157 4.62 -7.29 19.55
CA ASP A 157 5.45 -8.35 20.12
C ASP A 157 6.87 -7.85 20.43
N ALA A 158 7.45 -7.05 19.53
CA ALA A 158 8.72 -6.36 19.75
C ALA A 158 8.62 -5.38 20.93
N LEU A 159 7.59 -4.52 20.96
CA LEU A 159 7.34 -3.60 22.08
C LEU A 159 7.13 -4.34 23.41
N ALA A 160 6.51 -5.54 23.38
CA ALA A 160 6.38 -6.38 24.57
C ALA A 160 7.70 -7.00 25.02
N GLY A 161 8.61 -7.29 24.09
CA GLY A 161 9.98 -7.72 24.37
C GLY A 161 10.77 -6.59 25.02
N GLU A 162 10.79 -5.42 24.38
CA GLU A 162 11.47 -4.22 24.85
C GLU A 162 11.00 -3.79 26.25
N LEU A 163 9.69 -3.72 26.47
CA LEU A 163 9.12 -3.39 27.78
C LEU A 163 9.44 -4.46 28.84
N ALA A 164 9.54 -5.73 28.46
CA ALA A 164 9.92 -6.79 29.39
C ALA A 164 11.38 -6.64 29.84
N ASP A 165 12.28 -6.33 28.92
CA ASP A 165 13.72 -6.25 29.20
C ASP A 165 14.07 -4.97 29.98
N TYR A 166 13.51 -3.81 29.59
CA TYR A 166 13.63 -2.58 30.40
C TYR A 166 12.93 -2.70 31.76
N GLY A 167 11.75 -3.33 31.81
CA GLY A 167 11.03 -3.57 33.06
C GLY A 167 11.79 -4.47 34.03
N ALA A 168 12.43 -5.52 33.52
CA ALA A 168 13.27 -6.42 34.31
C ALA A 168 14.52 -5.71 34.83
N LEU A 169 15.19 -4.93 33.98
CA LEU A 169 16.35 -4.15 34.38
C LEU A 169 15.98 -3.08 35.42
N ALA A 170 14.87 -2.36 35.22
CA ALA A 170 14.38 -1.40 36.20
C ALA A 170 14.01 -2.05 37.54
N ALA A 171 13.44 -3.26 37.52
CA ALA A 171 13.14 -4.00 38.75
C ALA A 171 14.42 -4.41 39.51
N GLU A 172 15.51 -4.74 38.81
CA GLU A 172 16.82 -5.05 39.42
C GLU A 172 17.40 -3.84 40.17
N TYR A 173 17.15 -2.61 39.68
CA TYR A 173 17.63 -1.36 40.24
C TYR A 173 16.54 -0.49 40.87
N ALA A 174 15.43 -1.10 41.31
CA ALA A 174 14.25 -0.39 41.82
C ALA A 174 14.57 0.54 43.00
N ASP A 175 15.44 0.11 43.91
CA ASP A 175 15.86 0.92 45.07
C ASP A 175 16.55 2.22 44.62
N VAL A 176 17.42 2.14 43.61
CA VAL A 176 18.18 3.29 43.09
C VAL A 176 17.26 4.21 42.28
N LEU A 177 16.37 3.64 41.47
CA LEU A 177 15.37 4.39 40.71
C LEU A 177 14.38 5.11 41.64
N GLY A 178 14.09 4.56 42.83
CA GLY A 178 13.25 5.19 43.85
C GLY A 178 13.84 6.48 44.43
N GLU A 179 15.14 6.71 44.28
CA GLU A 179 15.81 7.95 44.69
C GLU A 179 15.78 9.04 43.58
N VAL A 180 15.38 8.68 42.36
CA VAL A 180 15.28 9.60 41.22
C VAL A 180 14.05 10.49 41.37
N GLY A 181 14.28 11.79 41.57
CA GLY A 181 13.21 12.77 41.68
C GLY A 181 12.39 12.88 40.39
N GLY A 182 11.09 12.59 40.47
CA GLY A 182 10.15 12.71 39.34
C GLY A 182 9.85 11.41 38.61
N PHE A 183 10.55 10.32 38.93
CA PHE A 183 10.23 8.99 38.41
C PHE A 183 9.04 8.37 39.16
N ASP A 184 8.09 7.80 38.41
CA ASP A 184 6.96 7.07 38.98
C ASP A 184 7.30 5.59 39.17
N HIS A 185 7.56 5.19 40.41
CA HIS A 185 7.95 3.83 40.76
C HIS A 185 6.87 2.79 40.41
N ASP A 186 5.59 3.18 40.31
CA ASP A 186 4.51 2.25 39.97
C ASP A 186 4.65 1.71 38.53
N LEU A 187 5.40 2.40 37.66
CA LEU A 187 5.69 1.97 36.28
C LEU A 187 6.43 0.63 36.21
N ILE A 188 7.31 0.33 37.18
CA ILE A 188 8.03 -0.95 37.26
C ILE A 188 7.04 -2.10 37.49
N ALA A 189 6.02 -1.89 38.34
CA ALA A 189 4.97 -2.86 38.60
C ALA A 189 3.89 -2.90 37.50
N GLU A 190 3.80 -1.86 36.68
CA GLU A 190 2.91 -1.78 35.52
C GLU A 190 3.46 -2.54 34.30
N ALA A 191 4.77 -2.46 34.06
CA ALA A 191 5.46 -3.10 32.94
C ALA A 191 5.04 -4.56 32.68
N PRO A 192 5.09 -5.51 33.66
CA PRO A 192 4.70 -6.90 33.42
C PRO A 192 3.21 -7.07 33.05
N LYS A 193 2.33 -6.16 33.49
CA LYS A 193 0.90 -6.19 33.15
C LYS A 193 0.70 -5.77 31.70
N LEU A 194 1.41 -4.74 31.25
CA LEU A 194 1.38 -4.27 29.87
C LEU A 194 2.03 -5.29 28.92
N VAL A 195 3.12 -5.94 29.31
CA VAL A 195 3.71 -7.07 28.55
C VAL A 195 2.70 -8.20 28.36
N ALA A 196 2.01 -8.61 29.43
CA ALA A 196 0.97 -9.64 29.34
C ALA A 196 -0.17 -9.22 28.40
N ALA A 197 -0.63 -7.97 28.51
CA ALA A 197 -1.66 -7.42 27.64
C ALA A 197 -1.22 -7.34 26.17
N LEU A 198 0.01 -6.90 25.88
CA LEU A 198 0.56 -6.85 24.52
C LEU A 198 0.72 -8.26 23.92
N ARG A 199 1.20 -9.24 24.70
CA ARG A 199 1.33 -10.62 24.25
C ARG A 199 -0.01 -11.31 24.04
N GLU A 200 -0.99 -11.08 24.93
CA GLU A 200 -2.36 -11.56 24.76
C GLU A 200 -3.02 -10.96 23.53
N ARG A 201 -2.79 -9.66 23.25
CA ARG A 201 -3.26 -8.99 22.03
C ARG A 201 -2.57 -9.53 20.77
N SER A 202 -1.25 -9.73 20.82
CA SER A 202 -0.47 -10.37 19.76
C SER A 202 -1.01 -11.76 19.43
N ALA A 203 -1.20 -12.60 20.46
CA ALA A 203 -1.77 -13.94 20.33
C ALA A 203 -3.25 -13.94 19.89
N GLY A 204 -4.07 -13.01 20.39
CA GLY A 204 -5.48 -12.85 20.06
C GLY A 204 -5.71 -12.40 18.61
N ARG A 205 -4.83 -11.55 18.07
CA ARG A 205 -4.82 -11.22 16.63
C ARG A 205 -4.47 -12.43 15.77
N ILE A 206 -3.58 -13.29 16.23
CA ILE A 206 -3.22 -14.54 15.56
C ILE A 206 -4.38 -15.56 15.61
N ALA A 207 -5.16 -15.60 16.70
CA ALA A 207 -6.15 -16.66 16.92
C ALA A 207 -7.60 -16.33 16.48
N GLY A 208 -8.09 -15.09 16.64
CA GLY A 208 -9.52 -14.77 16.45
C GLY A 208 -9.86 -14.02 15.16
N HIS A 209 -8.92 -13.23 14.63
CA HIS A 209 -9.14 -12.35 13.47
C HIS A 209 -8.37 -12.80 12.21
N ALA A 210 -7.40 -13.69 12.37
CA ALA A 210 -6.63 -14.23 11.27
C ALA A 210 -7.52 -14.93 10.23
N ASP A 211 -8.57 -15.63 10.66
CA ASP A 211 -9.36 -16.47 9.77
C ASP A 211 -10.37 -15.69 8.91
N GLU A 212 -11.22 -14.85 9.51
CA GLU A 212 -12.21 -14.08 8.75
C GLU A 212 -11.56 -12.88 8.05
N GLY A 213 -10.63 -12.20 8.72
CA GLY A 213 -9.82 -11.13 8.13
C GLY A 213 -9.03 -11.65 6.92
N ALA A 214 -8.32 -12.78 7.03
CA ALA A 214 -7.61 -13.36 5.90
C ALA A 214 -8.56 -13.82 4.79
N ARG A 215 -9.71 -14.42 5.10
CA ARG A 215 -10.72 -14.80 4.09
C ARG A 215 -11.22 -13.59 3.30
N GLN A 216 -11.56 -12.49 3.98
CA GLN A 216 -12.01 -11.27 3.29
C GLN A 216 -10.89 -10.58 2.52
N LEU A 217 -9.67 -10.60 3.06
CA LEU A 217 -8.47 -10.08 2.39
C LEU A 217 -8.14 -10.86 1.11
N GLU A 218 -8.16 -12.20 1.18
CA GLU A 218 -7.95 -13.10 0.04
C GLU A 218 -9.03 -12.87 -1.02
N ARG A 219 -10.30 -12.81 -0.61
CA ARG A 219 -11.43 -12.49 -1.50
C ARG A 219 -11.23 -11.15 -2.20
N ARG A 220 -10.86 -10.10 -1.45
CA ARG A 220 -10.55 -8.78 -2.00
C ARG A 220 -9.44 -8.86 -3.05
N ASN A 221 -8.35 -9.56 -2.75
CA ASN A 221 -7.20 -9.69 -3.64
C ASN A 221 -7.59 -10.37 -4.96
N ARG A 222 -8.30 -11.51 -4.90
CA ARG A 222 -8.81 -12.22 -6.09
C ARG A 222 -9.72 -11.37 -6.96
N LEU A 223 -10.70 -10.69 -6.34
CA LEU A 223 -11.60 -9.78 -7.06
C LEU A 223 -10.84 -8.61 -7.71
N THR A 224 -9.82 -8.10 -7.03
CA THR A 224 -8.95 -7.03 -7.54
C THR A 224 -8.14 -7.49 -8.75
N MET A 225 -7.58 -8.71 -8.71
CA MET A 225 -6.87 -9.28 -9.86
C MET A 225 -7.78 -9.38 -11.08
N LEU A 226 -9.00 -9.89 -10.89
CA LEU A 226 -9.97 -10.01 -11.98
C LEU A 226 -10.36 -8.62 -12.52
N LEU A 227 -10.57 -7.63 -11.65
CA LEU A 227 -10.84 -6.25 -12.04
C LEU A 227 -9.69 -5.68 -12.91
N MET A 228 -8.45 -5.83 -12.46
CA MET A 228 -7.26 -5.39 -13.20
C MET A 228 -7.15 -6.08 -14.56
N ALA A 229 -7.42 -7.38 -14.63
CA ALA A 229 -7.40 -8.14 -15.89
C ALA A 229 -8.45 -7.60 -16.89
N LYS A 230 -9.68 -7.33 -16.42
CA LYS A 230 -10.76 -6.80 -17.26
C LYS A 230 -10.46 -5.38 -17.74
N ILE A 231 -9.95 -4.50 -16.86
CA ILE A 231 -9.48 -3.15 -17.22
C ILE A 231 -8.36 -3.23 -18.26
N SER A 232 -7.38 -4.11 -18.06
CA SER A 232 -6.26 -4.30 -18.99
C SER A 232 -6.74 -4.75 -20.37
N ARG A 233 -7.76 -5.60 -20.41
CA ARG A 233 -8.39 -6.07 -21.65
C ARG A 233 -9.07 -4.94 -22.42
N VAL A 234 -9.83 -4.08 -21.73
CA VAL A 234 -10.43 -2.88 -22.37
C VAL A 234 -9.34 -1.96 -22.89
N ARG A 235 -8.29 -1.69 -22.11
CA ARG A 235 -7.15 -0.85 -22.54
C ARG A 235 -6.44 -1.42 -23.77
N ALA A 236 -6.26 -2.75 -23.84
CA ALA A 236 -5.68 -3.41 -25.00
C ALA A 236 -6.57 -3.28 -26.24
N ALA A 237 -7.88 -3.53 -26.10
CA ALA A 237 -8.85 -3.36 -27.18
C ALA A 237 -8.89 -1.91 -27.69
N ALA A 238 -8.89 -0.93 -26.78
CA ALA A 238 -8.87 0.48 -27.12
C ALA A 238 -7.61 0.85 -27.93
N ARG A 239 -6.41 0.39 -27.53
CA ARG A 239 -5.18 0.63 -28.30
C ARG A 239 -5.24 0.03 -29.71
N TYR A 240 -5.90 -1.12 -29.88
CA TYR A 240 -6.01 -1.79 -31.18
C TYR A 240 -7.03 -1.10 -32.10
N VAL A 241 -8.23 -0.83 -31.57
CA VAL A 241 -9.35 -0.23 -32.30
C VAL A 241 -9.07 1.24 -32.63
N PHE A 242 -8.57 2.00 -31.67
CA PHE A 242 -8.31 3.44 -31.78
C PHE A 242 -6.85 3.77 -32.08
N ARG A 243 -6.11 2.88 -32.76
CA ARG A 243 -4.68 3.07 -33.07
C ARG A 243 -4.37 4.31 -33.91
N GLU A 244 -5.37 4.85 -34.61
CA GLU A 244 -5.29 6.10 -35.40
C GLU A 244 -5.87 7.31 -34.64
N HIS A 245 -6.32 7.13 -33.38
CA HIS A 245 -6.96 8.14 -32.54
C HIS A 245 -6.32 8.18 -31.13
N ASP A 246 -5.10 8.71 -31.05
CA ASP A 246 -4.30 8.75 -29.82
C ASP A 246 -4.96 9.51 -28.66
N ASP A 247 -5.75 10.53 -28.96
CA ASP A 247 -6.51 11.32 -28.00
C ASP A 247 -7.54 10.47 -27.26
N ILE A 248 -8.21 9.55 -27.95
CA ILE A 248 -9.17 8.60 -27.37
C ILE A 248 -8.43 7.58 -26.50
N VAL A 249 -7.34 7.00 -27.01
CA VAL A 249 -6.53 6.02 -26.25
C VAL A 249 -6.02 6.63 -24.95
N ARG A 250 -5.66 7.92 -24.95
CA ARG A 250 -5.22 8.64 -23.73
C ARG A 250 -6.29 8.72 -22.65
N GLN A 251 -7.58 8.68 -22.98
CA GLN A 251 -8.66 8.76 -21.99
C GLN A 251 -8.77 7.49 -21.14
N VAL A 252 -8.51 6.32 -21.73
CA VAL A 252 -8.60 5.03 -21.00
C VAL A 252 -7.29 4.64 -20.29
N THR A 253 -6.19 5.37 -20.55
CA THR A 253 -4.92 5.16 -19.85
C THR A 253 -4.90 5.80 -18.47
N SER A 254 -4.45 5.02 -17.47
CA SER A 254 -4.27 5.49 -16.09
C SER A 254 -3.51 6.82 -16.03
N ALA A 255 -4.17 7.87 -15.54
CA ALA A 255 -3.52 9.15 -15.28
C ALA A 255 -2.49 9.04 -14.15
N TYR A 256 -2.72 8.15 -13.19
CA TYR A 256 -1.81 7.85 -12.09
C TYR A 256 -0.49 7.24 -12.60
N GLU A 257 -0.56 6.18 -13.42
CA GLU A 257 0.65 5.57 -13.97
C GLU A 257 1.40 6.48 -14.95
N ARG A 258 0.70 7.36 -15.67
CA ARG A 258 1.34 8.40 -16.49
C ARG A 258 2.14 9.37 -15.61
N ARG A 259 1.53 9.87 -14.53
CA ARG A 259 2.21 10.73 -13.54
C ARG A 259 3.39 10.01 -12.88
N ARG A 260 3.21 8.77 -12.43
CA ARG A 260 4.28 7.94 -11.85
C ARG A 260 5.44 7.71 -12.81
N ARG A 261 5.18 7.33 -14.07
CA ARG A 261 6.24 7.17 -15.10
C ARG A 261 6.94 8.48 -15.42
N SER A 262 6.22 9.60 -15.48
CA SER A 262 6.83 10.91 -15.69
C SER A 262 7.72 11.32 -14.51
N ALA A 263 7.32 11.02 -13.27
CA ALA A 263 8.12 11.27 -12.08
C ALA A 263 9.37 10.36 -12.04
N ALA A 264 9.22 9.08 -12.39
CA ALA A 264 10.34 8.14 -12.51
C ALA A 264 11.33 8.58 -13.60
N ARG A 265 10.85 9.04 -14.77
CA ARG A 265 11.72 9.60 -15.83
C ARG A 265 12.44 10.86 -15.37
N ARG A 266 11.76 11.77 -14.65
CA ARG A 266 12.39 12.98 -14.09
C ARG A 266 13.47 12.63 -13.06
N ARG A 267 13.22 11.66 -12.18
CA ARG A 267 14.21 11.15 -11.21
C ARG A 267 15.40 10.47 -11.91
N ALA A 268 15.14 9.65 -12.92
CA ALA A 268 16.20 9.02 -13.71
C ALA A 268 17.05 10.05 -14.48
N ALA A 269 16.42 11.09 -15.04
CA ALA A 269 17.13 12.19 -15.70
C ALA A 269 17.95 13.03 -14.70
N ALA A 270 17.44 13.26 -13.48
CA ALA A 270 18.18 13.93 -12.42
C ALA A 270 19.41 13.11 -11.98
N ASN A 271 19.29 11.78 -11.87
CA ASN A 271 20.39 10.89 -11.51
C ASN A 271 21.40 10.66 -12.65
N ALA A 272 20.99 10.83 -13.91
CA ALA A 272 21.88 10.75 -15.07
C ALA A 272 22.64 12.06 -15.34
N GLY A 273 22.19 13.18 -14.77
CA GLY A 273 22.86 14.49 -14.85
C GLY A 273 23.94 14.72 -13.79
N SER A 274 24.19 13.75 -12.90
CA SER A 274 25.17 13.84 -11.81
C SER A 274 26.46 13.05 -12.05
N THR A 275 26.80 12.70 -13.30
CA THR A 275 28.14 12.20 -13.63
C THR A 275 29.11 13.39 -13.68
N PRO A 276 30.20 13.41 -12.88
CA PRO A 276 31.18 14.47 -12.94
C PRO A 276 31.91 14.38 -14.28
N THR A 277 31.75 15.43 -15.10
CA THR A 277 32.58 15.67 -16.27
C THR A 277 34.02 15.84 -15.81
N THR A 278 34.84 14.81 -15.98
CA THR A 278 36.29 14.94 -15.94
C THR A 278 36.68 15.88 -17.08
N ALA A 279 37.05 17.11 -16.71
CA ALA A 279 37.53 18.11 -17.63
C ALA A 279 38.83 17.61 -18.29
N THR A 280 38.81 17.50 -19.62
CA THR A 280 39.98 17.36 -20.46
C THR A 280 40.71 18.71 -20.46
N ASP A 281 41.78 18.81 -19.68
CA ASP A 281 42.65 19.98 -19.73
C ASP A 281 43.47 19.94 -21.03
N THR A 282 43.24 20.93 -21.88
CA THR A 282 43.92 21.11 -23.18
C THR A 282 44.91 22.25 -23.00
N THR A 283 46.17 21.92 -22.71
CA THR A 283 47.26 22.90 -22.81
C THR A 283 47.58 23.10 -24.29
N THR A 284 47.12 24.20 -24.87
CA THR A 284 47.68 24.76 -26.11
C THR A 284 47.93 26.23 -25.87
N THR A 285 49.20 26.55 -25.61
CA THR A 285 49.69 27.91 -25.41
C THR A 285 49.99 28.53 -26.77
N ASP A 286 49.35 29.66 -27.02
CA ASP A 286 49.43 30.53 -28.20
C ASP A 286 50.85 31.15 -28.36
N PRO A 287 51.36 31.39 -29.58
CA PRO A 287 52.64 32.04 -29.82
C PRO A 287 52.46 33.54 -30.12
N ALA A 288 53.11 34.42 -29.34
CA ALA A 288 53.30 35.80 -29.73
C ALA A 288 54.60 36.38 -29.15
N ALA A 289 55.65 36.45 -29.96
CA ALA A 289 56.73 37.41 -29.81
C ALA A 289 57.15 37.91 -31.19
N THR A 290 57.01 39.23 -31.36
CA THR A 290 57.29 40.03 -32.55
C THR A 290 58.75 40.56 -32.48
N PRO A 291 59.17 41.52 -33.32
CA PRO A 291 60.06 41.39 -34.49
C PRO A 291 61.54 41.78 -34.25
N SER A 292 62.43 41.38 -35.17
CA SER A 292 63.51 42.18 -35.78
C SER A 292 64.12 41.41 -36.94
#